data_AF-A0A9Q1AE95-F1
#
_entry.id   AF-A0A9Q1AE95-F1
#
_cell.length_a   1.000
_cell.length_b   1.000
_cell.length_c   1.000
_cell.angle_alpha   90.00
_cell.angle_beta   90.00
_cell.angle_gamma   90.00
#
_symmetry.space_group_name_H-M   'P 1'
#
loop_
_entity.id
_entity.type
_entity.pdbx_description
1 polymer ?
#
loop_
_entity_poly.entity_id
_entity_poly.type
_entity_poly.pdbx_seq_one_letter_code
_entity_poly.pdbx_strand_id
1 'polypeptide(L)'
;MGVTRIKHPSHGQHYLLLKLPHEPYWCNGCMGLGFGPCYECEHEACGFYLHEECANAAPSTSHPFSKCSLKFHYNAPQGDARYCDACGEDVSGFVYQCSHKHPHDYHPRCLKLPRTLTAGDGLILQLRKELPSKCLRCGRRETSNRIQGWCYVSSPDRYCYHIACVKEMILEKWRKGYFTPDGNVNEANNLALQTFNPSREIALPGGRSSSKATQIWRKAATVIMVIISALFGEPSALISVLVQYWLSS
;
A
#
# COMPACT_ATOMS: atom_id res chain seq x y z
N MET A 1 -8.68 5.11 -22.42
CA MET A 1 -9.19 3.73 -22.38
C MET A 1 -7.97 2.84 -22.24
N GLY A 2 -7.78 2.22 -21.06
CA GLY A 2 -6.60 1.42 -20.76
C GLY A 2 -6.57 0.13 -21.59
N VAL A 3 -5.36 -0.35 -21.90
CA VAL A 3 -5.18 -1.64 -22.58
C VAL A 3 -5.66 -2.75 -21.64
N THR A 4 -6.63 -3.56 -22.06
CA THR A 4 -7.22 -4.60 -21.21
C THR A 4 -6.55 -5.95 -21.36
N ARG A 5 -5.64 -6.11 -22.34
CA ARG A 5 -4.92 -7.36 -22.63
C ARG A 5 -3.49 -7.08 -23.05
N ILE A 6 -2.51 -7.68 -22.37
CA ILE A 6 -1.08 -7.44 -22.63
C ILE A 6 -0.29 -8.74 -22.73
N LYS A 7 0.82 -8.69 -23.47
CA LYS A 7 1.88 -9.70 -23.43
C LYS A 7 3.00 -9.16 -22.55
N HIS A 8 3.26 -9.77 -21.40
CA HIS A 8 4.22 -9.25 -20.44
C HIS A 8 5.55 -10.03 -20.46
N PRO A 9 6.73 -9.37 -20.50
CA PRO A 9 8.02 -10.06 -20.60
C PRO A 9 8.31 -11.06 -19.47
N SER A 10 7.81 -10.80 -18.25
CA SER A 10 7.98 -11.73 -17.12
C SER A 10 7.04 -12.94 -17.18
N HIS A 11 6.10 -12.96 -18.12
CA HIS A 11 5.13 -14.05 -18.31
C HIS A 11 4.79 -14.20 -19.80
N GLY A 12 5.82 -14.49 -20.60
CA GLY A 12 5.74 -14.49 -22.06
C GLY A 12 4.97 -15.67 -22.68
N GLN A 13 4.47 -16.64 -21.90
CA GLN A 13 3.74 -17.78 -22.46
C GLN A 13 2.26 -17.48 -22.69
N HIS A 14 1.63 -16.75 -21.77
CA HIS A 14 0.22 -16.38 -21.86
C HIS A 14 0.03 -14.88 -22.02
N TYR A 15 -1.19 -14.43 -22.24
CA TYR A 15 -1.55 -13.03 -22.10
C TYR A 15 -2.10 -12.75 -20.71
N LEU A 16 -1.95 -11.50 -20.27
CA LEU A 16 -2.55 -11.01 -19.04
C LEU A 16 -3.72 -10.09 -19.37
N LEU A 17 -4.82 -10.23 -18.63
CA LEU A 17 -6.06 -9.48 -18.77
C LEU A 17 -6.26 -8.58 -17.56
N LEU A 18 -6.64 -7.32 -17.79
CA LEU A 18 -7.04 -6.42 -16.72
C LEU A 18 -8.39 -6.88 -16.17
N LYS A 19 -8.41 -7.30 -14.91
CA LYS A 19 -9.59 -7.79 -14.21
C LYS A 19 -9.72 -7.12 -12.85
N LEU A 20 -10.94 -7.14 -12.30
CA LEU A 20 -11.20 -6.81 -10.91
C LEU A 20 -11.24 -8.12 -10.11
N PRO A 21 -10.19 -8.46 -9.35
CA PRO A 21 -10.16 -9.68 -8.56
C PRO A 21 -11.16 -9.60 -7.40
N HIS A 22 -11.74 -10.74 -7.05
CA HIS A 22 -12.69 -10.88 -5.94
C HIS A 22 -11.99 -10.90 -4.57
N GLU A 23 -10.74 -11.33 -4.54
CA GLU A 23 -9.91 -11.44 -3.35
C GLU A 23 -8.59 -10.68 -3.54
N PRO A 24 -7.91 -10.31 -2.45
CA PRO A 24 -6.55 -9.80 -2.52
C PRO A 24 -5.57 -10.82 -3.09
N TYR A 25 -4.56 -10.31 -3.77
CA TYR A 25 -3.59 -11.11 -4.51
C TYR A 25 -2.17 -10.69 -4.20
N TRP A 26 -1.24 -11.61 -4.39
CA TRP A 26 0.19 -11.31 -4.41
C TRP A 26 0.63 -11.02 -5.84
N CYS A 27 1.24 -9.85 -6.04
CA CYS A 27 1.81 -9.50 -7.34
C CYS A 27 3.08 -10.34 -7.57
N ASN A 28 3.11 -11.19 -8.59
CA ASN A 28 4.27 -12.00 -8.96
C ASN A 28 5.47 -11.17 -9.47
N GLY A 29 5.26 -9.88 -9.71
CA GLY A 29 6.31 -8.95 -10.11
C GLY A 29 7.09 -8.42 -8.90
N CYS A 30 6.45 -7.59 -8.09
CA CYS A 30 7.10 -6.94 -6.95
C CYS A 30 6.99 -7.70 -5.62
N MET A 31 6.26 -8.83 -5.59
CA MET A 31 5.96 -9.62 -4.39
C MET A 31 5.15 -8.87 -3.32
N GLY A 32 4.50 -7.77 -3.70
CA GLY A 32 3.65 -6.97 -2.83
C GLY A 32 2.17 -7.38 -2.89
N LEU A 33 1.45 -7.16 -1.79
CA LEU A 33 0.00 -7.35 -1.71
C LEU A 33 -0.73 -6.33 -2.59
N GLY A 34 -1.80 -6.77 -3.26
CA GLY A 34 -2.68 -5.92 -4.07
C GLY A 34 -4.16 -6.12 -3.74
N PHE A 35 -4.91 -5.04 -3.85
CA PHE A 35 -6.36 -4.92 -3.81
C PHE A 35 -6.84 -4.27 -5.10
N GLY A 36 -8.07 -4.58 -5.51
CA GLY A 36 -8.68 -3.98 -6.70
C GLY A 36 -8.01 -4.42 -8.00
N PRO A 37 -8.20 -3.67 -9.11
CA PRO A 37 -7.84 -4.13 -10.45
C PRO A 37 -6.39 -4.59 -10.60
N CYS A 38 -6.20 -5.64 -11.39
CA CYS A 38 -4.91 -6.26 -11.64
C CYS A 38 -4.85 -6.88 -13.03
N TYR A 39 -3.64 -7.14 -13.51
CA TYR A 39 -3.43 -7.98 -14.69
C TYR A 39 -3.30 -9.43 -14.24
N GLU A 40 -4.28 -10.26 -14.57
CA GLU A 40 -4.30 -11.69 -14.29
C GLU A 40 -4.07 -12.49 -15.57
N CYS A 41 -3.37 -13.62 -15.48
CA CYS A 41 -3.22 -14.54 -16.59
C CYS A 41 -4.59 -14.98 -17.17
N GLU A 42 -4.68 -15.09 -18.50
CA GLU A 42 -5.88 -15.59 -19.16
C GLU A 42 -6.20 -17.06 -18.79
N HIS A 43 -5.25 -17.79 -18.22
CA HIS A 43 -5.42 -19.14 -17.68
C HIS A 43 -5.49 -19.09 -16.15
N GLU A 44 -6.68 -19.34 -15.58
CA GLU A 44 -6.94 -19.22 -14.14
C GLU A 44 -6.03 -20.12 -13.29
N ALA A 45 -5.78 -21.36 -13.72
CA ALA A 45 -4.89 -22.30 -13.03
C ALA A 45 -3.41 -21.84 -12.96
N CYS A 46 -3.03 -20.78 -13.68
CA CYS A 46 -1.67 -20.25 -13.66
C CYS A 46 -1.38 -19.44 -12.39
N GLY A 47 -2.40 -18.84 -11.75
CA GLY A 47 -2.24 -18.03 -10.55
C GLY A 47 -1.23 -16.87 -10.68
N PHE A 48 -1.14 -16.25 -11.86
CA PHE A 48 -0.19 -15.18 -12.14
C PHE A 48 -0.89 -13.81 -12.19
N TYR A 49 -0.47 -12.92 -11.30
CA TYR A 49 -1.05 -11.60 -11.07
C TYR A 49 0.02 -10.51 -11.08
N LEU A 50 -0.28 -9.36 -11.68
CA LEU A 50 0.52 -8.15 -11.56
C LEU A 50 -0.35 -6.97 -11.15
N HIS A 51 0.17 -6.13 -10.25
CA HIS A 51 -0.36 -4.77 -10.09
C HIS A 51 -0.31 -4.04 -11.44
N GLU A 52 -1.24 -3.12 -11.68
CA GLU A 52 -1.22 -2.29 -12.89
C GLU A 52 0.10 -1.53 -13.05
N GLU A 53 0.69 -1.04 -11.97
CA GLU A 53 1.97 -0.33 -11.98
C GLU A 53 3.17 -1.24 -12.27
N CYS A 54 3.04 -2.54 -11.97
CA CYS A 54 4.06 -3.55 -12.29
C CYS A 54 3.94 -3.99 -13.75
N ALA A 55 2.72 -4.20 -14.24
CA ALA A 55 2.43 -4.58 -15.62
C ALA A 55 2.79 -3.47 -16.63
N ASN A 56 2.59 -2.21 -16.24
CA ASN A 56 2.81 -1.03 -17.09
C ASN A 56 4.05 -0.22 -16.67
N ALA A 57 5.04 -0.88 -16.04
CA ALA A 57 6.26 -0.21 -15.63
C ALA A 57 7.01 0.37 -16.84
N ALA A 58 7.28 1.67 -16.80
CA ALA A 58 8.12 2.32 -17.79
C ALA A 58 9.60 1.93 -17.58
N PRO A 59 10.41 1.82 -18.64
CA PRO A 59 11.84 1.49 -18.50
C PRO A 59 12.63 2.42 -17.59
N SER A 60 12.18 3.68 -17.50
CA SER A 60 12.75 4.67 -16.58
C SER A 60 11.69 5.66 -16.10
N THR A 61 11.91 6.21 -14.91
CA THR A 61 11.06 7.25 -14.34
C THR A 61 11.85 8.19 -13.42
N SER A 62 11.18 9.22 -12.92
CA SER A 62 11.70 10.08 -11.87
C SER A 62 10.58 10.38 -10.88
N HIS A 63 10.93 10.77 -9.67
CA HIS A 63 9.97 11.17 -8.65
C HIS A 63 10.51 12.40 -7.94
N PRO A 64 9.68 13.40 -7.56
CA PRO A 64 10.16 14.62 -6.89
C PRO A 64 10.96 14.37 -5.60
N PHE A 65 10.78 13.20 -4.99
CA PHE A 65 11.52 12.80 -3.80
C PHE A 65 12.84 12.07 -4.10
N SER A 66 13.11 11.76 -5.36
CA SER A 66 14.37 11.21 -5.84
C SER A 66 15.13 12.26 -6.66
N LYS A 67 16.42 12.48 -6.33
CA LYS A 67 17.30 13.39 -7.10
C LYS A 67 17.98 12.71 -8.29
N CYS A 68 17.52 11.52 -8.69
CA CYS A 68 18.18 10.69 -9.69
C CYS A 68 17.17 10.00 -10.60
N SER A 69 17.63 9.66 -11.82
CA SER A 69 16.86 8.86 -12.76
C SER A 69 16.77 7.41 -12.25
N LEU A 70 15.56 6.88 -12.20
CA LEU A 70 15.26 5.55 -11.73
C LEU A 70 15.02 4.65 -12.95
N LYS A 71 15.70 3.51 -13.03
CA LYS A 71 15.53 2.51 -14.06
C LYS A 71 14.75 1.32 -13.51
N PHE A 72 13.89 0.75 -14.33
CA PHE A 72 13.11 -0.42 -13.96
C PHE A 72 13.91 -1.70 -14.16
N HIS A 73 13.84 -2.61 -13.19
CA HIS A 73 14.46 -3.92 -13.22
C HIS A 73 13.43 -4.98 -12.79
N TYR A 74 13.45 -6.12 -13.47
CA TYR A 74 12.56 -7.26 -13.17
C TYR A 74 12.99 -8.05 -11.93
N ASN A 75 14.25 -7.91 -11.51
CA ASN A 75 14.79 -8.64 -10.37
C ASN A 75 15.28 -7.64 -9.33
N ALA A 76 15.15 -8.02 -8.07
CA ALA A 76 15.75 -7.29 -6.98
C ALA A 76 17.28 -7.21 -7.18
N PRO A 77 17.94 -6.16 -6.67
CA PRO A 77 19.39 -6.07 -6.72
C PRO A 77 20.01 -7.27 -6.00
N GLN A 78 21.03 -7.89 -6.61
CA GLN A 78 21.74 -9.00 -5.97
C GLN A 78 22.63 -8.48 -4.83
N GLY A 79 22.69 -9.21 -3.72
CA GLY A 79 23.55 -8.89 -2.56
C GLY A 79 22.77 -8.73 -1.26
N ASP A 80 23.07 -7.67 -0.51
CA ASP A 80 22.46 -7.38 0.78
C ASP A 80 20.95 -7.14 0.69
N ALA A 81 20.25 -7.29 1.80
CA ALA A 81 18.84 -6.93 1.91
C ALA A 81 18.62 -5.46 1.50
N ARG A 82 17.74 -5.26 0.51
CA ARG A 82 17.37 -3.95 -0.01
C ARG A 82 15.95 -3.62 0.40
N TYR A 83 15.74 -2.38 0.80
CA TYR A 83 14.45 -1.88 1.26
C TYR A 83 13.98 -0.74 0.38
N CYS A 84 12.67 -0.66 0.19
CA CYS A 84 12.05 0.41 -0.55
C CYS A 84 12.13 1.72 0.25
N ASP A 85 12.78 2.75 -0.29
CA ASP A 85 12.97 4.05 0.35
C ASP A 85 11.64 4.81 0.60
N ALA A 86 10.54 4.36 0.00
CA ALA A 86 9.22 4.95 0.23
C ALA A 86 8.43 4.26 1.34
N CYS A 87 8.48 2.93 1.46
CA CYS A 87 7.64 2.18 2.42
C CYS A 87 8.42 1.39 3.47
N GLY A 88 9.74 1.26 3.34
CA GLY A 88 10.60 0.54 4.27
C GLY A 88 10.48 -0.99 4.23
N GLU A 89 9.72 -1.56 3.29
CA GLU A 89 9.60 -3.00 3.08
C GLU A 89 10.67 -3.55 2.13
N ASP A 90 10.91 -4.86 2.22
CA ASP A 90 11.86 -5.58 1.37
C ASP A 90 11.53 -5.42 -0.13
N VAL A 91 12.59 -5.33 -0.92
CA VAL A 91 12.52 -5.35 -2.38
C VAL A 91 12.93 -6.74 -2.87
N SER A 92 11.94 -7.56 -3.22
CA SER A 92 12.14 -8.98 -3.57
C SER A 92 11.84 -9.32 -5.03
N GLY A 93 11.64 -8.32 -5.89
CA GLY A 93 11.31 -8.50 -7.30
C GLY A 93 11.40 -7.20 -8.07
N PHE A 94 10.35 -6.87 -8.82
CA PHE A 94 10.26 -5.67 -9.65
C PHE A 94 10.59 -4.42 -8.84
N VAL A 95 11.56 -3.66 -9.34
CA VAL A 95 12.13 -2.52 -8.62
C VAL A 95 12.49 -1.40 -9.58
N TYR A 96 12.33 -0.16 -9.12
CA TYR A 96 12.99 0.99 -9.70
C TYR A 96 14.21 1.36 -8.87
N GLN A 97 15.38 1.39 -9.52
CA GLN A 97 16.66 1.64 -8.88
C GLN A 97 17.43 2.75 -9.60
N CYS A 98 18.18 3.56 -8.86
CA CYS A 98 19.15 4.49 -9.45
C CYS A 98 20.58 3.93 -9.48
N SER A 99 21.42 4.42 -10.38
CA SER A 99 22.78 3.88 -10.59
C SER A 99 23.85 4.48 -9.67
N HIS A 100 23.47 5.10 -8.54
CA HIS A 100 24.42 5.73 -7.62
C HIS A 100 25.11 4.71 -6.70
N LYS A 101 26.23 5.11 -6.08
CA LYS A 101 26.97 4.28 -5.09
C LYS A 101 26.08 3.80 -3.93
N HIS A 102 25.14 4.64 -3.51
CA HIS A 102 24.07 4.29 -2.59
C HIS A 102 22.75 4.39 -3.36
N PRO A 103 22.31 3.30 -3.99
CA PRO A 103 21.09 3.32 -4.79
C PRO A 103 19.88 3.58 -3.89
N HIS A 104 18.90 4.31 -4.42
CA HIS A 104 17.55 4.29 -3.90
C HIS A 104 16.76 3.24 -4.64
N ASP A 105 15.99 2.44 -3.91
CA ASP A 105 15.10 1.42 -4.46
C ASP A 105 13.66 1.75 -4.13
N TYR A 106 12.79 1.51 -5.10
CA TYR A 106 11.36 1.70 -4.92
C TYR A 106 10.57 0.60 -5.60
N HIS A 107 9.54 0.09 -4.92
CA HIS A 107 8.52 -0.71 -5.61
C HIS A 107 7.80 0.15 -6.65
N PRO A 108 7.40 -0.42 -7.81
CA PRO A 108 6.67 0.31 -8.85
C PRO A 108 5.46 1.08 -8.34
N ARG A 109 4.64 0.45 -7.49
CA ARG A 109 3.47 1.09 -6.89
C ARG A 109 3.81 2.20 -5.91
N CYS A 110 4.88 2.06 -5.12
CA CYS A 110 5.28 3.11 -4.18
C CYS A 110 5.68 4.41 -4.90
N LEU A 111 6.32 4.33 -6.08
CA LEU A 111 6.61 5.52 -6.89
C LEU A 111 5.40 6.19 -7.51
N LYS A 112 4.30 5.45 -7.66
CA LYS A 112 3.04 5.95 -8.24
C LYS A 112 2.08 6.48 -7.19
N LEU A 113 2.47 6.51 -5.93
CA LEU A 113 1.63 7.05 -4.87
C LEU A 113 1.22 8.50 -5.15
N PRO A 114 -0.07 8.84 -5.04
CA PRO A 114 -0.54 10.18 -5.28
C PRO A 114 0.12 11.19 -4.34
N ARG A 115 0.52 12.33 -4.89
CA ARG A 115 1.04 13.47 -4.11
C ARG A 115 0.02 14.01 -3.12
N THR A 116 -1.25 13.96 -3.52
CA THR A 116 -2.39 14.45 -2.78
C THR A 116 -3.46 13.37 -2.73
N LEU A 117 -4.01 13.12 -1.55
CA LEU A 117 -5.22 12.32 -1.38
C LEU A 117 -6.31 13.20 -0.75
N THR A 118 -7.56 12.95 -1.13
CA THR A 118 -8.72 13.65 -0.57
C THR A 118 -9.61 12.63 0.13
N ALA A 119 -9.83 12.82 1.43
CA ALA A 119 -10.81 12.04 2.18
C ALA A 119 -12.22 12.60 1.99
N GLY A 120 -13.24 11.79 2.29
CA GLY A 120 -14.64 12.09 1.94
C GLY A 120 -15.23 13.37 2.52
N ASP A 121 -14.62 13.97 3.54
CA ASP A 121 -15.02 15.27 4.12
C ASP A 121 -14.23 16.47 3.55
N GLY A 122 -13.49 16.27 2.45
CA GLY A 122 -12.62 17.29 1.85
C GLY A 122 -11.26 17.43 2.54
N LEU A 123 -10.95 16.60 3.54
CA LEU A 123 -9.64 16.60 4.19
C LEU A 123 -8.56 16.15 3.22
N ILE A 124 -7.57 17.03 3.01
CA ILE A 124 -6.45 16.81 2.10
C ILE A 124 -5.26 16.22 2.87
N LEU A 125 -4.70 15.12 2.35
CA LEU A 125 -3.46 14.50 2.78
C LEU A 125 -2.38 14.73 1.72
N GLN A 126 -1.20 15.17 2.16
CA GLN A 126 -0.04 15.43 1.31
C GLN A 126 1.05 14.40 1.56
N LEU A 127 1.59 13.84 0.48
CA LEU A 127 2.74 12.93 0.53
C LEU A 127 4.02 13.72 0.85
N ARG A 128 4.76 13.32 1.88
CA ARG A 128 6.01 13.94 2.34
C ARG A 128 7.11 12.92 2.56
N LYS A 129 8.37 13.38 2.57
CA LYS A 129 9.53 12.56 2.92
C LYS A 129 9.64 12.30 4.41
N GLU A 130 9.26 13.29 5.20
CA GLU A 130 9.45 13.29 6.65
C GLU A 130 8.20 13.84 7.32
N LEU A 131 7.93 13.34 8.52
CA LEU A 131 6.79 13.80 9.31
C LEU A 131 7.11 15.12 10.05
N PRO A 132 6.23 16.12 9.97
CA PRO A 132 6.36 17.34 10.76
C PRO A 132 6.06 17.12 12.24
N SER A 133 5.23 16.12 12.57
CA SER A 133 4.83 15.76 13.94
C SER A 133 4.90 14.24 14.16
N LYS A 134 4.49 13.75 15.33
CA LYS A 134 4.55 12.31 15.64
C LYS A 134 3.53 11.53 14.79
N CYS A 135 3.94 10.36 14.29
CA CYS A 135 3.02 9.41 13.68
C CYS A 135 1.97 8.98 14.69
N LEU A 136 0.70 9.02 14.29
CA LEU A 136 -0.42 8.64 15.15
C LEU A 136 -0.44 7.13 15.47
N ARG A 137 0.17 6.29 14.62
CA ARG A 137 0.30 4.84 14.83
C ARG A 137 1.41 4.50 15.82
N CYS A 138 2.66 4.87 15.51
CA CYS A 138 3.82 4.44 16.30
C CYS A 138 4.28 5.44 17.38
N GLY A 139 3.70 6.66 17.40
CA GLY A 139 4.06 7.71 18.35
C GLY A 139 5.42 8.37 18.10
N ARG A 140 6.11 8.04 17.00
CA ARG A 140 7.47 8.53 16.67
C ARG A 140 7.45 9.35 15.38
N ARG A 141 8.46 10.21 15.20
CA ARG A 141 8.67 10.96 13.94
C ARG A 141 9.41 10.12 12.89
N GLU A 142 10.29 9.23 13.35
CA GLU A 142 11.07 8.30 12.54
C GLU A 142 10.61 6.87 12.79
N THR A 143 10.73 6.02 11.78
CA THR A 143 10.46 4.57 11.89
C THR A 143 11.62 3.87 12.61
N SER A 144 11.32 2.72 13.24
CA SER A 144 12.29 1.94 14.04
C SER A 144 13.45 1.36 13.22
N ASN A 145 13.27 1.19 11.91
CA ASN A 145 14.23 0.56 11.01
C ASN A 145 15.24 1.52 10.36
N ARG A 146 15.37 2.77 10.83
CA ARG A 146 16.28 3.82 10.30
C ARG A 146 16.06 4.21 8.82
N ILE A 147 15.17 3.55 8.10
CA ILE A 147 14.76 3.92 6.75
C ILE A 147 13.73 5.03 6.89
N GLN A 148 14.10 6.26 6.51
CA GLN A 148 13.17 7.39 6.42
C GLN A 148 12.18 7.18 5.25
N GLY A 149 11.22 6.27 5.45
CA GLY A 149 10.11 6.05 4.52
C GLY A 149 9.22 7.28 4.41
N TRP A 150 8.47 7.38 3.31
CA TRP A 150 7.55 8.48 3.08
C TRP A 150 6.34 8.40 4.01
N CYS A 151 5.58 9.49 4.05
CA CYS A 151 4.44 9.66 4.93
C CYS A 151 3.33 10.48 4.29
N TYR A 152 2.11 10.32 4.81
CA TYR A 152 0.97 11.18 4.50
C TYR A 152 0.65 12.08 5.69
N VAL A 153 0.42 13.36 5.39
CA VAL A 153 0.23 14.43 6.38
C VAL A 153 -0.98 15.29 5.99
N SER A 154 -1.91 15.51 6.91
CA SER A 154 -3.04 16.43 6.66
C SER A 154 -2.66 17.91 6.77
N SER A 155 -3.47 18.81 6.21
CA SER A 155 -3.39 20.25 6.51
C SER A 155 -4.60 20.72 7.33
N PRO A 156 -4.42 21.28 8.56
CA PRO A 156 -3.18 21.32 9.34
C PRO A 156 -2.73 19.92 9.78
N ASP A 157 -1.47 19.77 10.23
CA ASP A 157 -0.71 18.53 10.51
C ASP A 157 -1.25 17.66 11.67
N ARG A 158 -2.57 17.43 11.71
CA ARG A 158 -3.29 16.65 12.73
C ARG A 158 -3.24 15.15 12.49
N TYR A 159 -3.22 14.72 11.23
CA TYR A 159 -3.16 13.31 10.85
C TYR A 159 -1.85 13.05 10.13
N CYS A 160 -0.96 12.36 10.82
CA CYS A 160 0.39 12.07 10.39
C CYS A 160 0.62 10.56 10.46
N TYR A 161 0.91 9.94 9.32
CA TYR A 161 1.14 8.50 9.24
C TYR A 161 2.35 8.19 8.35
N HIS A 162 3.28 7.37 8.85
CA HIS A 162 4.25 6.71 7.98
C HIS A 162 3.53 5.73 7.06
N ILE A 163 3.98 5.63 5.82
CA ILE A 163 3.49 4.61 4.89
C ILE A 163 3.75 3.22 5.47
N ALA A 164 4.94 2.98 6.02
CA ALA A 164 5.32 1.72 6.66
C ALA A 164 4.31 1.30 7.73
N CYS A 165 3.94 2.24 8.61
CA CYS A 165 2.98 1.98 9.68
C CYS A 165 1.60 1.59 9.17
N VAL A 166 1.09 2.27 8.12
CA VAL A 166 -0.23 1.93 7.55
C VAL A 166 -0.18 0.59 6.82
N LYS A 167 0.93 0.30 6.10
CA LYS A 167 1.12 -1.00 5.47
C LYS A 167 1.14 -2.14 6.49
N GLU A 168 1.92 -2.00 7.55
CA GLU A 168 2.05 -2.98 8.62
C GLU A 168 0.70 -3.30 9.28
N MET A 169 -0.14 -2.28 9.53
CA MET A 169 -1.50 -2.47 10.07
C MET A 169 -2.35 -3.43 9.25
N ILE A 170 -2.17 -3.45 7.92
CA ILE A 170 -2.89 -4.33 7.01
C ILE A 170 -2.18 -5.69 6.93
N LEU A 171 -0.88 -5.71 6.67
CA LEU A 171 -0.14 -6.96 6.51
C LEU A 171 -0.19 -7.85 7.76
N GLU A 172 -0.12 -7.30 8.97
CA GLU A 172 -0.25 -8.07 10.21
C GLU A 172 -1.60 -8.78 10.32
N LYS A 173 -2.69 -8.13 9.88
CA LYS A 173 -4.04 -8.70 9.92
C LYS A 173 -4.25 -9.73 8.82
N TRP A 174 -3.65 -9.53 7.65
CA TRP A 174 -3.60 -10.57 6.61
C TRP A 174 -2.80 -11.80 7.06
N ARG A 175 -1.62 -11.61 7.67
CA ARG A 175 -0.81 -12.71 8.21
C ARG A 175 -1.50 -13.48 9.33
N LYS A 176 -2.29 -12.81 10.17
CA LYS A 176 -3.04 -13.45 11.26
C LYS A 176 -4.39 -14.02 10.83
N GLY A 177 -4.96 -13.52 9.73
CA GLY A 177 -6.33 -13.83 9.31
C GLY A 177 -6.45 -14.69 8.06
N TYR A 178 -5.59 -14.53 7.06
CA TYR A 178 -5.84 -15.03 5.70
C TYR A 178 -4.87 -16.08 5.18
N PHE A 179 -3.61 -16.06 5.61
CA PHE A 179 -2.62 -17.05 5.15
C PHE A 179 -2.33 -18.07 6.25
N THR A 180 -2.26 -19.36 5.88
CA THR A 180 -1.69 -20.37 6.79
C THR A 180 -0.20 -20.05 7.00
N PRO A 181 0.46 -20.59 8.05
CA PRO A 181 1.91 -20.41 8.26
C PRO A 181 2.77 -20.78 7.05
N ASP A 182 2.22 -21.58 6.13
CA ASP A 182 2.86 -22.09 4.92
C ASP A 182 2.61 -21.24 3.66
N GLY A 183 1.92 -20.10 3.78
CA GLY A 183 1.70 -19.15 2.68
C GLY A 183 0.51 -19.43 1.76
N ASN A 184 -0.31 -20.45 2.07
CA ASN A 184 -1.53 -20.75 1.32
C ASN A 184 -2.72 -19.91 1.79
N VAL A 185 -3.66 -19.64 0.87
CA VAL A 185 -4.91 -18.91 1.12
C VAL A 185 -5.85 -19.72 2.02
N ASN A 186 -6.34 -19.12 3.09
CA ASN A 186 -7.43 -19.63 3.91
C ASN A 186 -8.75 -19.02 3.41
N GLU A 187 -9.44 -19.75 2.52
CA GLU A 187 -10.69 -19.35 1.87
C GLU A 187 -11.80 -18.93 2.87
N ALA A 188 -11.72 -19.37 4.14
CA ALA A 188 -12.70 -19.05 5.18
C ALA A 188 -12.65 -17.60 5.70
N ASN A 189 -11.58 -16.82 5.43
CA ASN A 189 -11.31 -15.55 6.11
C ASN A 189 -11.17 -14.32 5.21
N ASN A 190 -11.81 -14.33 4.02
CA ASN A 190 -11.97 -13.15 3.15
C ASN A 190 -12.56 -11.90 3.86
N LEU A 191 -13.06 -12.04 5.09
CA LEU A 191 -13.58 -11.00 5.97
C LEU A 191 -12.52 -10.20 6.78
N ALA A 192 -11.22 -10.49 6.67
CA ALA A 192 -10.19 -9.84 7.49
C ALA A 192 -10.12 -8.31 7.30
N LEU A 193 -10.38 -7.82 6.08
CA LEU A 193 -10.57 -6.39 5.85
C LEU A 193 -11.89 -5.89 6.45
N GLN A 194 -12.98 -6.65 6.34
CA GLN A 194 -14.30 -6.29 6.89
C GLN A 194 -14.32 -6.19 8.43
N THR A 195 -13.32 -6.73 9.12
CA THR A 195 -13.13 -6.63 10.57
C THR A 195 -12.04 -5.62 10.97
N PHE A 196 -11.45 -4.90 10.00
CA PHE A 196 -10.43 -3.89 10.26
C PHE A 196 -11.01 -2.67 10.99
N ASN A 197 -10.68 -2.53 12.28
CA ASN A 197 -10.96 -1.33 13.06
C ASN A 197 -9.70 -0.45 13.20
N PRO A 198 -9.58 0.66 12.43
CA PRO A 198 -8.43 1.57 12.54
C PRO A 198 -8.33 2.22 13.93
N SER A 199 -9.46 2.34 14.64
CA SER A 199 -9.55 3.02 15.93
C SER A 199 -8.82 2.29 17.06
N ARG A 200 -8.55 0.99 16.92
CA ARG A 200 -7.76 0.24 17.92
C ARG A 200 -6.26 0.40 17.73
N GLU A 201 -5.84 0.95 16.60
CA GLU A 201 -4.45 0.94 16.17
C GLU A 201 -3.76 2.29 16.36
N ILE A 202 -4.44 3.32 16.87
CA ILE A 202 -3.91 4.68 16.98
C ILE A 202 -3.66 5.03 18.46
N ALA A 203 -2.53 5.67 18.75
CA ALA A 203 -2.24 6.24 20.07
C ALA A 203 -2.79 7.67 20.15
N LEU A 204 -3.96 7.86 20.75
CA LEU A 204 -4.53 9.20 21.06
C LEU A 204 -4.66 9.43 22.57
N PRO A 205 -4.71 10.69 23.04
CA PRO A 205 -4.74 11.00 24.47
C PRO A 205 -5.98 10.40 25.14
N GLY A 206 -5.77 9.65 26.22
CA GLY A 206 -6.83 8.99 26.98
C GLY A 206 -7.77 10.00 27.66
N GLY A 207 -9.07 9.83 27.44
CA GLY A 207 -10.12 10.58 28.12
C GLY A 207 -11.50 10.00 27.80
N ARG A 208 -12.39 10.01 28.80
CA ARG A 208 -13.76 9.46 28.79
C ARG A 208 -14.49 9.65 27.46
N SER A 209 -15.25 8.62 27.06
CA SER A 209 -16.12 8.60 25.87
C SER A 209 -16.96 9.88 25.78
N SER A 210 -16.62 10.72 24.81
CA SER A 210 -17.25 11.99 24.49
C SER A 210 -17.53 12.00 22.98
N SER A 211 -18.62 12.63 22.55
CA SER A 211 -18.98 12.77 21.14
C SER A 211 -17.83 13.32 20.26
N LYS A 212 -16.99 14.18 20.84
CA LYS A 212 -15.78 14.72 20.19
C LYS A 212 -14.71 13.66 19.93
N ALA A 213 -14.50 12.73 20.87
CA ALA A 213 -13.54 11.65 20.72
C ALA A 213 -13.98 10.70 19.60
N THR A 214 -15.26 10.30 19.58
CA THR A 214 -15.85 9.45 18.53
C THR A 214 -15.70 10.08 17.14
N GLN A 215 -15.90 11.40 17.03
CA GLN A 215 -15.73 12.11 15.76
C GLN A 215 -14.27 12.11 15.26
N ILE A 216 -13.30 12.27 16.17
CA ILE A 216 -11.86 12.20 15.82
C ILE A 216 -11.51 10.80 15.32
N TRP A 217 -12.03 9.75 15.97
CA TRP A 217 -11.83 8.35 15.56
C TRP A 217 -12.37 8.07 14.17
N ARG A 218 -13.63 8.45 13.90
CA ARG A 218 -14.24 8.30 12.58
C ARG A 218 -13.41 8.97 11.49
N LYS A 219 -12.89 10.17 11.75
CA LYS A 219 -12.02 10.88 10.79
C LYS A 219 -10.68 10.20 10.58
N ALA A 220 -10.03 9.74 11.65
CA ALA A 220 -8.76 9.02 11.55
C ALA A 220 -8.92 7.70 10.77
N ALA A 221 -10.04 7.01 10.96
CA ALA A 221 -10.39 5.83 10.18
C ALA A 221 -10.51 6.14 8.68
N THR A 222 -11.26 7.18 8.30
CA THR A 222 -11.37 7.59 6.89
C THR A 222 -10.01 7.94 6.29
N VAL A 223 -9.15 8.65 7.03
CA VAL A 223 -7.78 8.97 6.59
C VAL A 223 -6.97 7.70 6.31
N ILE A 224 -6.99 6.74 7.23
CA ILE A 224 -6.27 5.47 7.08
C ILE A 224 -6.80 4.70 5.86
N MET A 225 -8.12 4.62 5.68
CA MET A 225 -8.71 3.91 4.53
C MET A 225 -8.28 4.50 3.19
N VAL A 226 -8.23 5.83 3.08
CA VAL A 226 -7.77 6.50 1.86
C VAL A 226 -6.29 6.22 1.59
N ILE A 227 -5.45 6.15 2.64
CA ILE A 227 -4.05 5.76 2.50
C ILE A 227 -3.92 4.28 2.10
N ILE A 228 -4.73 3.38 2.67
CA ILE A 228 -4.77 1.96 2.29
C ILE A 228 -5.11 1.80 0.82
N SER A 229 -6.16 2.49 0.34
CA SER A 229 -6.55 2.46 -1.07
C SER A 229 -5.42 2.93 -1.98
N ALA A 230 -4.66 3.96 -1.58
CA ALA A 230 -3.51 4.42 -2.35
C ALA A 230 -2.36 3.41 -2.36
N LEU A 231 -2.11 2.72 -1.24
CA LEU A 231 -0.99 1.78 -1.08
C LEU A 231 -1.23 0.44 -1.77
N PHE A 232 -2.46 -0.04 -1.75
CA PHE A 232 -2.81 -1.39 -2.16
C PHE A 232 -3.80 -1.43 -3.32
N GLY A 233 -4.32 -0.29 -3.78
CA GLY A 233 -5.42 -0.23 -4.75
C GLY A 233 -6.77 -0.16 -4.05
N GLU A 234 -7.81 0.30 -4.76
CA GLU A 234 -9.16 0.39 -4.19
C GLU A 234 -9.69 -1.01 -3.85
N PRO A 235 -9.95 -1.32 -2.57
CA PRO A 235 -10.63 -2.54 -2.21
C PRO A 235 -12.11 -2.34 -2.51
N SER A 236 -12.50 -2.60 -3.75
CA SER A 236 -13.90 -2.60 -4.18
C SER A 236 -14.73 -3.58 -3.36
N ALA A 237 -15.98 -3.22 -3.06
CA ALA A 237 -16.99 -3.93 -2.23
C ALA A 237 -16.61 -4.25 -0.77
N LEU A 238 -15.37 -4.65 -0.48
CA LEU A 238 -14.88 -4.97 0.86
C LEU A 238 -14.78 -3.73 1.77
N ILE A 239 -14.48 -2.55 1.23
CA ILE A 239 -14.58 -1.28 1.98
C ILE A 239 -16.02 -0.83 2.18
N SER A 240 -16.94 -1.09 1.24
CA SER A 240 -18.32 -0.60 1.36
C SER A 240 -19.01 -1.13 2.60
N VAL A 241 -18.75 -2.40 2.97
CA VAL A 241 -19.26 -3.01 4.21
C VAL A 241 -18.64 -2.37 5.46
N LEU A 242 -17.33 -2.08 5.44
CA LEU A 242 -16.67 -1.36 6.52
C LEU A 242 -17.27 0.02 6.69
N VAL A 243 -17.26 0.85 5.64
CA VAL A 243 -17.76 2.23 5.68
C VAL A 243 -19.21 2.28 6.14
N GLN A 244 -20.06 1.34 5.71
CA GLN A 244 -21.45 1.26 6.17
C GLN A 244 -21.58 0.81 7.65
N TYR A 245 -20.76 -0.14 8.11
CA TYR A 245 -20.72 -0.57 9.51
C TYR A 245 -20.17 0.52 10.46
N TRP A 246 -19.19 1.30 10.01
CA TRP A 246 -18.57 2.40 10.78
C TRP A 246 -19.42 3.67 10.83
N LEU A 247 -20.23 3.93 9.80
CA LEU A 247 -21.14 5.07 9.77
C LEU A 247 -22.43 4.81 10.58
N SER A 248 -22.80 3.55 10.77
CA SER A 248 -23.99 3.14 11.55
C SER A 248 -23.71 2.88 13.04
N SER A 249 -22.44 2.80 13.46
CA SER A 249 -22.00 2.58 14.86
C SER A 249 -21.48 3.84 15.53
#